data_AF-A0A9E2DD38-F1
#
_entry.id   AF-A0A9E2DD38-F1
#
_cell.length_a   1.000
_cell.length_b   1.000
_cell.length_c   1.000
_cell.angle_alpha   90.00
_cell.angle_beta   90.00
_cell.angle_gamma   90.00
#
_symmetry.space_group_name_H-M   'P 1'
#
loop_
_entity.id
_entity.type
_entity.pdbx_description
1 polymer ?
#
loop_
_entity_poly.entity_id
_entity_poly.type
_entity_poly.pdbx_seq_one_letter_code
_entity_poly.pdbx_strand_id
1 'polypeptide(L)'
;LSTGTNNVFPVMAEATVAGMALGLIAAGKVASRLVATQAKVIDVDIEAEEQDIALIDAVITRDAFIGAKALLDPSQLKEALLCRAEPAAVGITSLGGLVRPVSDKDDFGLHLTFTKGGRQLLAPMGPGMFAKVEIGKTRLVKFDQAVKAQGPSVIALDGERERVIAPGQRIEMRISRRGPWVVDLAATLQRAAKQKIFLRTM
;
A
#
# COMPACT_ATOMS: atom_id res chain seq x y z
N LEU A 1 4.41 13.62 -3.51
CA LEU A 1 5.71 13.91 -4.15
C LEU A 1 6.78 13.37 -3.23
N SER A 2 7.77 12.65 -3.77
CA SER A 2 8.80 12.05 -2.92
C SER A 2 9.83 13.10 -2.47
N THR A 3 9.56 13.77 -1.34
CA THR A 3 10.46 14.78 -0.73
C THR A 3 10.99 14.35 0.65
N GLY A 4 10.79 13.07 1.03
CA GLY A 4 11.15 12.52 2.34
C GLY A 4 11.06 10.99 2.37
N THR A 5 11.27 10.37 3.53
CA THR A 5 11.35 8.91 3.68
C THR A 5 10.01 8.22 3.93
N ASN A 6 8.97 8.98 4.27
CA ASN A 6 7.68 8.43 4.65
C ASN A 6 6.60 8.70 3.59
N ASN A 7 6.75 8.06 2.44
CA ASN A 7 5.79 8.17 1.34
C ASN A 7 5.10 6.83 1.15
N VAL A 8 3.79 6.81 1.40
CA VAL A 8 2.92 5.64 1.24
C VAL A 8 3.07 5.00 -0.16
N PHE A 9 3.13 5.82 -1.22
CA PHE A 9 3.65 5.41 -2.52
C PHE A 9 4.31 6.63 -3.21
N PRO A 10 5.64 6.69 -3.30
CA PRO A 10 6.32 7.86 -3.81
C PRO A 10 6.12 8.01 -5.33
N VAL A 11 5.86 9.25 -5.75
CA VAL A 11 5.95 9.66 -7.16
C VAL A 11 7.12 10.62 -7.28
N MET A 12 8.08 10.25 -8.14
CA MET A 12 9.19 11.10 -8.53
C MET A 12 8.69 12.11 -9.55
N ALA A 13 8.53 13.36 -9.13
CA ALA A 13 8.15 14.44 -10.02
C ALA A 13 8.74 15.76 -9.52
N GLU A 14 9.04 16.64 -10.47
CA GLU A 14 9.46 18.00 -10.19
C GLU A 14 8.23 18.83 -9.76
N ALA A 15 8.38 19.65 -8.72
CA ALA A 15 7.27 20.33 -8.05
C ALA A 15 6.57 21.37 -8.95
N THR A 16 7.31 22.09 -9.79
CA THR A 16 6.77 23.03 -10.78
C THR A 16 5.89 22.31 -11.80
N VAL A 17 6.35 21.18 -12.32
CA VAL A 17 5.60 20.32 -13.25
C VAL A 17 4.33 19.78 -12.58
N ALA A 18 4.42 19.35 -11.32
CA ALA A 18 3.26 18.90 -10.55
C ALA A 18 2.25 20.04 -10.32
N GLY A 19 2.72 21.22 -9.92
CA GLY A 19 1.89 22.42 -9.73
C GLY A 19 1.20 22.85 -11.03
N MET A 20 1.91 22.80 -12.17
CA MET A 20 1.34 23.07 -13.49
C MET A 20 0.20 22.10 -13.84
N ALA A 21 0.39 20.80 -13.62
CA ALA A 21 -0.63 19.79 -13.86
C ALA A 21 -1.87 20.01 -12.96
N LEU A 22 -1.66 20.22 -11.67
CA LEU A 22 -2.74 20.48 -10.72
C LEU A 22 -3.48 21.79 -11.04
N GLY A 23 -2.76 22.84 -11.46
CA GLY A 23 -3.34 24.11 -11.89
C GLY A 23 -4.26 23.96 -13.11
N LEU A 24 -3.91 23.10 -14.06
CA LEU A 24 -4.77 22.80 -15.22
C LEU A 24 -6.07 22.10 -14.81
N ILE A 25 -6.00 21.19 -13.83
CA ILE A 25 -7.17 20.50 -13.29
C ILE A 25 -8.05 21.48 -12.50
N ALA A 26 -7.45 22.24 -11.59
CA ALA A 26 -8.15 23.23 -10.77
C ALA A 26 -8.84 24.31 -11.60
N ALA A 27 -8.22 24.73 -12.71
CA ALA A 27 -8.80 25.69 -13.65
C ALA A 27 -9.85 25.07 -14.60
N GLY A 28 -10.19 23.78 -14.46
CA GLY A 28 -11.15 23.08 -15.32
C GLY A 28 -10.68 22.85 -16.76
N LYS A 29 -9.41 23.14 -17.07
CA LYS A 29 -8.82 23.00 -18.40
C LYS A 29 -8.54 21.55 -18.76
N VAL A 30 -8.31 20.71 -17.74
CA VAL A 30 -8.20 19.26 -17.87
C VAL A 30 -9.15 18.60 -16.87
N ALA A 31 -10.07 17.77 -17.37
CA ALA A 31 -11.00 17.05 -16.49
C ALA A 31 -10.28 15.95 -15.71
N SER A 32 -10.37 15.98 -14.37
CA SER A 32 -9.71 15.05 -13.45
C SER A 32 -10.01 13.58 -13.77
N ARG A 33 -11.26 13.23 -14.10
CA ARG A 33 -11.69 11.87 -14.46
C ARG A 33 -10.92 11.23 -15.63
N LEU A 34 -10.21 12.03 -16.42
CA LEU A 34 -9.43 11.57 -17.58
C LEU A 34 -7.95 11.35 -17.25
N VAL A 35 -7.50 11.82 -16.08
CA VAL A 35 -6.09 11.92 -15.71
C VAL A 35 -5.85 11.57 -14.24
N ALA A 36 -6.85 11.01 -13.56
CA ALA A 36 -6.74 10.54 -12.19
C ALA A 36 -7.37 9.15 -12.09
N THR A 37 -6.76 8.30 -11.26
CA THR A 37 -7.23 6.96 -10.96
C THR A 37 -7.47 6.83 -9.47
N GLN A 38 -8.51 6.09 -9.08
CA GLN A 38 -8.77 5.82 -7.68
C GLN A 38 -7.86 4.68 -7.19
N ALA A 39 -7.09 4.95 -6.13
CA ALA A 39 -6.18 3.98 -5.54
C ALA A 39 -6.94 2.85 -4.86
N LYS A 40 -6.27 1.70 -4.74
CA LYS A 40 -6.71 0.64 -3.85
C LYS A 40 -6.52 1.02 -2.38
N VAL A 41 -7.34 0.42 -1.54
CA VAL A 41 -7.27 0.54 -0.07
C VAL A 41 -7.62 -0.82 0.54
N ILE A 42 -7.12 -1.07 1.74
CA ILE A 42 -7.54 -2.17 2.60
C ILE A 42 -8.49 -1.58 3.64
N ASP A 43 -9.77 -1.93 3.55
CA ASP A 43 -10.75 -1.68 4.59
C ASP A 43 -10.49 -2.66 5.74
N VAL A 44 -10.38 -2.16 6.97
CA VAL A 44 -10.05 -2.94 8.17
C VAL A 44 -11.15 -2.77 9.21
N ASP A 45 -11.86 -3.86 9.47
CA ASP A 45 -12.91 -3.95 10.49
C ASP A 45 -12.37 -4.76 11.68
N ILE A 46 -12.23 -4.12 12.84
CA ILE A 46 -11.87 -4.78 14.10
C ILE A 46 -13.10 -4.81 14.99
N GLU A 47 -13.37 -5.97 15.58
CA GLU A 47 -14.53 -6.18 16.45
C GLU A 47 -14.55 -5.18 17.61
N ALA A 48 -15.69 -4.48 17.75
CA ALA A 48 -15.94 -3.44 18.76
C ALA A 48 -15.06 -2.18 18.67
N GLU A 49 -14.47 -1.92 17.51
CA GLU A 49 -13.69 -0.69 17.23
C GLU A 49 -14.26 0.09 16.04
N GLU A 50 -13.81 1.33 15.89
CA GLU A 50 -14.09 2.12 14.69
C GLU A 50 -13.37 1.52 13.47
N GLN A 51 -14.02 1.63 12.31
CA GLN A 51 -13.43 1.20 11.04
C GLN A 51 -12.17 2.02 10.73
N ASP A 52 -11.15 1.35 10.19
CA ASP A 52 -9.93 2.01 9.71
C ASP A 52 -9.53 1.48 8.33
N ILE A 53 -8.49 2.09 7.77
CA ILE A 53 -7.95 1.75 6.46
C ILE A 53 -6.42 1.65 6.48
N ALA A 54 -5.89 0.84 5.57
CA ALA A 54 -4.50 0.89 5.14
C ALA A 54 -4.42 1.15 3.63
N LEU A 55 -3.51 2.05 3.24
CA LEU A 55 -3.34 2.43 1.84
C LEU A 55 -2.48 1.44 1.06
N ILE A 56 -1.58 0.70 1.71
CA ILE A 56 -0.68 -0.28 1.09
C ILE A 56 -0.83 -1.65 1.72
N ASP A 57 -0.65 -1.71 3.04
CA ASP A 57 -0.50 -2.98 3.75
C ASP A 57 -1.13 -2.98 5.14
N ALA A 58 -1.75 -4.12 5.46
CA ALA A 58 -2.22 -4.48 6.78
C ALA A 58 -1.47 -5.75 7.22
N VAL A 59 -0.69 -5.63 8.28
CA VAL A 59 0.26 -6.67 8.71
C VAL A 59 -0.08 -7.12 10.11
N ILE A 60 -0.18 -8.43 10.28
CA ILE A 60 -0.46 -9.03 11.57
C ILE A 60 0.83 -9.65 12.09
N THR A 61 1.19 -9.33 13.33
CA THR A 61 2.34 -9.90 14.02
C THR A 61 1.92 -10.88 15.11
N ARG A 62 2.88 -11.68 15.58
CA ARG A 62 2.70 -12.64 16.68
C ARG A 62 2.71 -11.97 18.06
N ASP A 63 3.23 -10.76 18.16
CA ASP A 63 3.32 -10.06 19.42
C ASP A 63 1.93 -9.79 20.00
N ALA A 64 1.81 -9.91 21.33
CA ALA A 64 0.59 -9.52 22.05
C ALA A 64 0.60 -8.04 22.46
N PHE A 65 1.67 -7.30 22.12
CA PHE A 65 1.91 -5.92 22.50
C PHE A 65 2.73 -5.21 21.42
N ILE A 66 2.59 -3.89 21.38
CA ILE A 66 3.33 -3.04 20.43
C ILE A 66 4.81 -3.02 20.82
N GLY A 67 5.68 -3.46 19.90
CA GLY A 67 7.12 -3.44 20.06
C GLY A 67 7.78 -2.57 19.00
N ALA A 68 8.80 -1.79 19.37
CA ALA A 68 9.40 -0.74 18.53
C ALA A 68 9.99 -1.18 17.17
N LYS A 69 10.03 -2.49 16.87
CA LYS A 69 10.59 -3.08 15.65
C LYS A 69 9.83 -4.31 15.15
N ALA A 70 8.58 -4.51 15.54
CA ALA A 70 7.84 -5.76 15.25
C ALA A 70 7.77 -6.06 13.73
N LEU A 71 7.67 -5.04 12.88
CA LEU A 71 7.65 -5.20 11.42
C LEU A 71 9.03 -5.44 10.78
N LEU A 72 10.11 -5.13 11.51
CA LEU A 72 11.49 -5.30 11.04
C LEU A 72 12.06 -6.67 11.42
N ASP A 73 11.46 -7.36 12.38
CA ASP A 73 11.81 -8.71 12.79
C ASP A 73 10.94 -9.75 12.05
N PRO A 74 11.49 -10.50 11.08
CA PRO A 74 10.74 -11.51 10.34
C PRO A 74 10.10 -12.59 11.22
N SER A 75 10.62 -12.83 12.42
CA SER A 75 10.08 -13.85 13.33
C SER A 75 8.70 -13.45 13.90
N GLN A 76 8.40 -12.14 13.92
CA GLN A 76 7.12 -11.63 14.41
C GLN A 76 6.04 -11.62 13.34
N LEU A 77 6.39 -11.44 12.07
CA LEU A 77 5.43 -11.35 10.96
C LEU A 77 4.59 -12.63 10.85
N LYS A 78 3.26 -12.55 10.96
CA LYS A 78 2.31 -13.69 10.88
C LYS A 78 1.65 -13.79 9.51
N GLU A 79 1.05 -12.71 9.07
CA GLU A 79 0.47 -12.59 7.74
C GLU A 79 0.40 -11.12 7.34
N ALA A 80 0.37 -10.87 6.03
CA ALA A 80 0.21 -9.54 5.48
C ALA A 80 -0.81 -9.59 4.33
N LEU A 81 -1.71 -8.61 4.34
CA LEU A 81 -2.54 -8.28 3.20
C LEU A 81 -1.98 -7.02 2.56
N LEU A 82 -1.70 -7.10 1.26
CA LEU A 82 -1.11 -6.04 0.47
C LEU A 82 -2.08 -5.68 -0.65
N CYS A 83 -2.51 -4.43 -0.73
CA CYS A 83 -3.23 -3.97 -1.93
C CYS A 83 -2.25 -3.72 -3.09
N ARG A 84 -0.99 -3.38 -2.78
CA ARG A 84 0.12 -3.18 -3.72
C ARG A 84 1.37 -3.89 -3.19
N ALA A 85 2.17 -4.43 -4.09
CA ALA A 85 3.37 -5.20 -3.75
C ALA A 85 4.46 -4.89 -4.79
N GLU A 86 5.40 -4.03 -4.43
CA GLU A 86 6.40 -3.47 -5.34
C GLU A 86 7.80 -4.01 -5.03
N PRO A 87 8.44 -4.74 -5.96
CA PRO A 87 9.77 -5.32 -5.72
C PRO A 87 10.88 -4.27 -5.57
N ALA A 88 10.64 -3.04 -6.07
CA ALA A 88 11.57 -1.92 -5.97
C ALA A 88 11.37 -1.07 -4.70
N ALA A 89 10.58 -1.55 -3.73
CA ALA A 89 10.36 -0.90 -2.45
C ALA A 89 11.28 -1.49 -1.35
N VAL A 90 11.05 -1.05 -0.11
CA VAL A 90 11.68 -1.58 1.11
C VAL A 90 10.56 -1.99 2.08
N GLY A 91 10.83 -2.97 2.95
CA GLY A 91 9.88 -3.44 3.96
C GLY A 91 8.87 -4.46 3.42
N ILE A 92 7.67 -4.50 4.00
CA ILE A 92 6.63 -5.51 3.73
C ILE A 92 6.16 -5.47 2.26
N THR A 93 6.03 -4.27 1.70
CA THR A 93 5.69 -4.08 0.28
C THR A 93 6.71 -4.75 -0.65
N SER A 94 8.01 -4.70 -0.31
CA SER A 94 9.05 -5.36 -1.09
C SER A 94 9.00 -6.88 -0.94
N LEU A 95 8.74 -7.39 0.27
CA LEU A 95 8.55 -8.83 0.51
C LEU A 95 7.46 -9.39 -0.41
N GLY A 96 6.29 -8.76 -0.43
CA GLY A 96 5.22 -9.15 -1.34
C GLY A 96 5.64 -9.03 -2.80
N GLY A 97 6.28 -7.92 -3.18
CA GLY A 97 6.67 -7.65 -4.55
C GLY A 97 7.69 -8.63 -5.11
N LEU A 98 8.64 -9.09 -4.28
CA LEU A 98 9.64 -10.09 -4.65
C LEU A 98 9.04 -11.50 -4.75
N VAL A 99 7.96 -11.78 -4.02
CA VAL A 99 7.21 -13.04 -4.13
C VAL A 99 6.31 -13.04 -5.36
N ARG A 100 5.53 -11.98 -5.52
CA ARG A 100 4.59 -11.78 -6.62
C ARG A 100 4.24 -10.28 -6.73
N PRO A 101 4.74 -9.57 -7.76
CA PRO A 101 4.41 -8.18 -7.97
C PRO A 101 2.89 -7.96 -8.09
N VAL A 102 2.39 -6.90 -7.45
CA VAL A 102 1.01 -6.42 -7.56
C VAL A 102 1.04 -4.91 -7.73
N SER A 103 0.55 -4.43 -8.86
CA SER A 103 0.48 -3.01 -9.18
C SER A 103 -0.83 -2.39 -8.71
N ASP A 104 -0.91 -1.05 -8.67
CA ASP A 104 -2.15 -0.33 -8.37
C ASP A 104 -3.25 -0.57 -9.44
N LYS A 105 -2.86 -0.94 -10.67
CA LYS A 105 -3.77 -1.20 -11.79
C LYS A 105 -4.47 -2.56 -11.69
N ASP A 106 -3.94 -3.47 -10.89
CA ASP A 106 -4.52 -4.81 -10.73
C ASP A 106 -5.78 -4.75 -9.86
N ASP A 107 -6.83 -5.48 -10.25
CA ASP A 107 -8.10 -5.59 -9.51
C ASP A 107 -8.08 -6.69 -8.43
N PHE A 108 -6.92 -6.86 -7.81
CA PHE A 108 -6.68 -7.78 -6.71
C PHE A 108 -5.52 -7.27 -5.85
N GLY A 109 -5.37 -7.84 -4.66
CA GLY A 109 -4.16 -7.75 -3.84
C GLY A 109 -3.50 -9.09 -3.61
N LEU A 110 -2.52 -9.09 -2.72
CA LEU A 110 -1.75 -10.25 -2.32
C LEU A 110 -1.92 -10.50 -0.83
N HIS A 111 -2.28 -11.72 -0.48
CA HIS A 111 -2.21 -12.21 0.89
C HIS A 111 -1.07 -13.21 1.00
N LEU A 112 -0.24 -13.04 2.02
CA LEU A 112 0.88 -13.91 2.31
C LEU A 112 0.92 -14.24 3.81
N THR A 113 1.23 -15.49 4.12
CA THR A 113 1.52 -15.93 5.49
C THR A 113 3.01 -16.15 5.64
N PHE A 114 3.50 -16.00 6.86
CA PHE A 114 4.89 -16.25 7.22
C PHE A 114 4.93 -17.44 8.18
N THR A 115 5.71 -18.46 7.85
CA THR A 115 5.66 -19.74 8.55
C THR A 115 7.02 -20.40 8.56
N LYS A 116 7.42 -20.92 9.72
CA LYS A 116 8.69 -21.62 9.91
C LYS A 116 8.81 -22.81 8.95
N GLY A 117 9.94 -22.95 8.28
CA GLY A 117 10.15 -23.98 7.25
C GLY A 117 9.46 -23.67 5.91
N GLY A 118 8.98 -22.43 5.73
CA GLY A 118 8.49 -21.92 4.45
C GLY A 118 9.61 -21.69 3.43
N ARG A 119 9.24 -21.15 2.26
CA ARG A 119 10.22 -20.76 1.23
C ARG A 119 11.03 -19.57 1.72
N GLN A 120 12.35 -19.68 1.68
CA GLN A 120 13.23 -18.59 2.10
C GLN A 120 13.28 -17.49 1.03
N LEU A 121 13.11 -16.26 1.49
CA LEU A 121 13.26 -15.04 0.71
C LEU A 121 14.27 -14.13 1.39
N LEU A 122 15.28 -13.67 0.65
CA LEU A 122 16.16 -12.59 1.10
C LEU A 122 15.56 -11.27 0.59
N ALA A 123 15.21 -10.37 1.49
CA ALA A 123 14.55 -9.11 1.13
C ALA A 123 15.08 -7.91 1.93
N PRO A 124 15.02 -6.69 1.35
CA PRO A 124 15.31 -5.46 2.07
C PRO A 124 14.15 -5.11 3.00
N MET A 125 14.36 -5.30 4.31
CA MET A 125 13.38 -4.96 5.35
C MET A 125 13.43 -3.48 5.73
N GLY A 126 14.59 -2.83 5.53
CA GLY A 126 14.83 -1.42 5.82
C GLY A 126 16.00 -0.89 4.99
N PRO A 127 16.25 0.44 4.95
CA PRO A 127 17.43 1.00 4.29
C PRO A 127 18.72 0.38 4.84
N GLY A 128 19.51 -0.24 3.97
CA GLY A 128 20.76 -0.93 4.36
C GLY A 128 20.55 -2.22 5.17
N MET A 129 19.32 -2.69 5.34
CA MET A 129 18.99 -3.84 6.19
C MET A 129 18.27 -4.94 5.42
N PHE A 130 18.93 -6.09 5.31
CA PHE A 130 18.39 -7.29 4.70
C PHE A 130 18.08 -8.35 5.74
N ALA A 131 17.01 -9.10 5.53
CA ALA A 131 16.69 -10.25 6.35
C ALA A 131 16.23 -11.44 5.50
N LYS A 132 16.42 -12.64 6.04
CA LYS A 132 15.82 -13.86 5.51
C LYS A 132 14.44 -14.02 6.12
N VAL A 133 13.42 -14.15 5.27
CA VAL A 133 12.02 -14.28 5.66
C VAL A 133 11.48 -15.59 5.11
N GLU A 134 10.75 -16.35 5.92
CA GLU A 134 10.18 -17.64 5.52
C GLU A 134 8.71 -17.47 5.09
N ILE A 135 8.49 -17.53 3.78
CA ILE A 135 7.19 -17.34 3.14
C ILE A 135 6.41 -18.66 3.15
N GLY A 136 5.23 -18.63 3.77
CA GLY A 136 4.25 -19.72 3.76
C GLY A 136 3.35 -19.67 2.52
N LYS A 137 2.03 -19.58 2.75
CA LYS A 137 1.02 -19.56 1.70
C LYS A 137 0.95 -18.18 1.06
N THR A 138 0.72 -18.15 -0.25
CA THR A 138 0.54 -16.91 -1.02
C THR A 138 -0.68 -17.05 -1.90
N ARG A 139 -1.60 -16.09 -1.85
CA ARG A 139 -2.80 -16.10 -2.70
C ARG A 139 -3.16 -14.70 -3.16
N LEU A 140 -3.75 -14.60 -4.35
CA LEU A 140 -4.42 -13.38 -4.77
C LEU A 140 -5.74 -13.23 -4.03
N VAL A 141 -6.08 -11.99 -3.68
CA VAL A 141 -7.33 -11.63 -3.02
C VAL A 141 -8.06 -10.67 -3.92
N LYS A 142 -9.22 -11.09 -4.44
CA LYS A 142 -10.08 -10.21 -5.25
C LYS A 142 -10.72 -9.14 -4.36
N PHE A 143 -11.24 -8.09 -4.97
CA PHE A 143 -12.01 -7.09 -4.24
C PHE A 143 -13.16 -7.69 -3.45
N ASP A 144 -13.43 -7.09 -2.30
CA ASP A 144 -14.46 -7.46 -1.31
C ASP A 144 -14.34 -8.87 -0.72
N GLN A 145 -13.33 -9.65 -1.14
CA GLN A 145 -13.02 -10.93 -0.53
C GLN A 145 -12.36 -10.72 0.83
N ALA A 146 -13.01 -11.21 1.87
CA ALA A 146 -12.52 -11.11 3.24
C ALA A 146 -11.27 -11.96 3.49
N VAL A 147 -10.28 -11.32 4.11
CA VAL A 147 -9.18 -11.97 4.82
C VAL A 147 -9.44 -11.79 6.31
N LYS A 148 -9.54 -12.91 7.03
CA LYS A 148 -9.92 -12.92 8.44
C LYS A 148 -8.74 -13.31 9.30
N ALA A 149 -8.62 -12.65 10.43
CA ALA A 149 -7.65 -12.96 11.46
C ALA A 149 -8.26 -12.79 12.85
N GLN A 150 -7.51 -13.22 13.86
CA GLN A 150 -7.95 -13.18 15.25
C GLN A 150 -6.74 -13.01 16.17
N GLY A 151 -6.94 -12.26 17.26
CA GLY A 151 -5.94 -12.10 18.32
C GLY A 151 -5.78 -13.36 19.20
N PRO A 152 -4.74 -13.41 20.06
CA PRO A 152 -3.86 -12.28 20.37
C PRO A 152 -2.86 -11.98 19.25
N SER A 153 -2.74 -10.69 18.92
CA SER A 153 -1.81 -10.19 17.89
C SER A 153 -1.70 -8.66 17.96
N VAL A 154 -0.77 -8.10 17.20
CA VAL A 154 -0.82 -6.69 16.78
C VAL A 154 -1.14 -6.63 15.30
N ILE A 155 -1.99 -5.68 14.90
CA ILE A 155 -2.14 -5.27 13.51
C ILE A 155 -1.47 -3.94 13.29
N ALA A 156 -0.63 -3.85 12.26
CA ALA A 156 0.00 -2.63 11.80
C ALA A 156 -0.54 -2.24 10.43
N LEU A 157 -0.89 -0.97 10.27
CA LEU A 157 -1.44 -0.40 9.04
C LEU A 157 -0.43 0.60 8.45
N ASP A 158 -0.02 0.35 7.21
CA ASP A 158 0.98 1.14 6.47
C ASP A 158 2.32 1.31 7.22
N GLY A 159 2.62 0.42 8.17
CA GLY A 159 3.80 0.50 9.02
C GLY A 159 3.84 1.64 10.05
N GLU A 160 2.76 2.39 10.22
CA GLU A 160 2.71 3.55 11.12
C GLU A 160 1.72 3.40 12.27
N ARG A 161 0.54 2.85 11.99
CA ARG A 161 -0.56 2.75 12.96
C ARG A 161 -0.66 1.33 13.46
N GLU A 162 -0.41 1.12 14.76
CA GLU A 162 -0.45 -0.21 15.37
C GLU A 162 -1.59 -0.32 16.38
N ARG A 163 -2.29 -1.45 16.38
CA ARG A 163 -3.35 -1.78 17.35
C ARG A 163 -3.11 -3.15 17.95
N VAL A 164 -3.27 -3.25 19.27
CA VAL A 164 -3.26 -4.53 19.98
C VAL A 164 -4.64 -5.17 19.85
N ILE A 165 -4.65 -6.44 19.47
CA ILE A 165 -5.87 -7.23 19.25
C ILE A 165 -5.96 -8.26 20.37
N ALA A 166 -7.03 -8.18 21.15
CA ALA A 166 -7.24 -9.03 22.31
C ALA A 166 -7.43 -10.51 21.91
N PRO A 167 -7.15 -11.47 22.82
CA PRO A 167 -7.44 -12.88 22.58
C PRO A 167 -8.90 -13.09 22.14
N GLY A 168 -9.09 -13.69 20.97
CA GLY A 168 -10.42 -13.95 20.44
C GLY A 168 -11.08 -12.79 19.67
N GLN A 169 -10.56 -11.57 19.77
CA GLN A 169 -11.08 -10.41 19.02
C GLN A 169 -10.83 -10.59 17.52
N ARG A 170 -11.86 -10.38 16.72
CA ARG A 170 -11.84 -10.66 15.28
C ARG A 170 -11.42 -9.45 14.45
N ILE A 171 -10.69 -9.74 13.37
CA ILE A 171 -10.30 -8.77 12.35
C ILE A 171 -10.82 -9.27 11.01
N GLU A 172 -11.42 -8.39 10.22
CA GLU A 172 -11.76 -8.63 8.83
C GLU A 172 -11.16 -7.54 7.96
N MET A 173 -10.44 -7.96 6.92
CA MET A 173 -9.76 -7.06 5.98
C MET A 173 -10.27 -7.33 4.57
N ARG A 174 -10.58 -6.26 3.82
CA ARG A 174 -11.05 -6.36 2.44
C ARG A 174 -10.32 -5.34 1.58
N ILE A 175 -10.07 -5.69 0.32
CA ILE A 175 -9.49 -4.74 -0.63
C ILE A 175 -10.62 -4.14 -1.44
N SER A 176 -10.63 -2.82 -1.58
CA SER A 176 -11.54 -2.10 -2.46
C SER A 176 -10.80 -1.01 -3.23
N ARG A 177 -11.41 -0.48 -4.29
CA ARG A 177 -10.90 0.67 -5.06
C ARG A 177 -11.60 1.96 -4.66
N ARG A 178 -11.72 2.17 -3.35
CA ARG A 178 -12.38 3.34 -2.76
C ARG A 178 -11.39 4.28 -2.06
N GLY A 179 -10.10 4.07 -2.29
CA GLY A 179 -9.04 4.91 -1.75
C GLY A 179 -9.01 6.32 -2.36
N PRO A 180 -7.97 7.10 -2.06
CA PRO A 180 -7.82 8.45 -2.59
C PRO A 180 -7.66 8.45 -4.11
N TRP A 181 -8.04 9.55 -4.74
CA TRP A 181 -7.75 9.79 -6.15
C TRP A 181 -6.28 10.20 -6.32
N VAL A 182 -5.60 9.55 -7.25
CA VAL A 182 -4.20 9.80 -7.59
C VAL A 182 -4.13 10.40 -8.98
N VAL A 183 -3.56 11.60 -9.10
CA VAL A 183 -3.39 12.30 -10.37
C VAL A 183 -2.16 11.77 -11.12
N ASP A 184 -2.36 11.42 -12.39
CA ASP A 184 -1.28 11.16 -13.34
C ASP A 184 -0.82 12.50 -13.95
N LEU A 185 0.30 13.00 -13.42
CA LEU A 185 0.90 14.26 -13.86
C LEU A 185 1.30 14.22 -15.33
N ALA A 186 1.85 13.10 -15.80
CA ALA A 186 2.31 12.96 -17.17
C ALA A 186 1.12 12.95 -18.14
N ALA A 187 0.08 12.17 -17.85
CA ALA A 187 -1.15 12.14 -18.64
C ALA A 187 -1.84 13.51 -18.69
N THR A 188 -1.85 14.24 -17.57
CA THR A 188 -2.39 15.61 -17.48
C THR A 188 -1.69 16.55 -18.47
N LEU A 189 -0.36 16.58 -18.44
CA LEU A 189 0.43 17.49 -19.27
C LEU A 189 0.42 17.08 -20.75
N GLN A 190 0.49 15.78 -21.04
CA GLN A 190 0.36 15.28 -22.41
C GLN A 190 -0.99 15.68 -23.02
N ARG A 191 -2.07 15.60 -22.25
CA ARG A 191 -3.39 16.01 -22.71
C ARG A 191 -3.45 17.51 -22.97
N ALA A 192 -2.98 18.33 -22.04
CA ALA A 192 -2.96 19.78 -22.18
C ALA A 192 -2.13 20.24 -23.38
N ALA A 193 -0.99 19.60 -23.63
CA ALA A 193 -0.15 19.85 -24.80
C ALA A 193 -0.86 19.50 -26.12
N LYS A 194 -1.49 18.31 -26.21
CA LYS A 194 -2.28 17.89 -27.39
C LYS A 194 -3.44 18.85 -27.69
N GLN A 195 -4.04 19.42 -26.64
CA GLN A 195 -5.11 20.41 -26.74
C GLN A 195 -4.60 21.85 -26.94
N LYS A 196 -3.29 22.04 -27.08
CA LYS A 196 -2.63 23.34 -27.27
C LYS A 196 -2.94 24.38 -26.19
N ILE A 197 -3.28 23.94 -24.97
CA ILE A 197 -3.73 24.80 -23.86
C ILE A 197 -2.66 25.83 -23.45
N PHE A 198 -1.39 25.50 -23.64
CA PHE A 198 -0.26 26.35 -23.28
C PHE A 198 0.07 27.42 -24.33
N LEU A 199 -0.45 27.27 -25.56
CA LEU A 199 -0.19 28.22 -26.63
C LEU A 199 -1.22 29.35 -26.57
N ARG A 200 -0.75 30.58 -26.74
CA ARG A 200 -1.60 31.75 -26.97
C ARG A 200 -1.38 32.22 -28.39
N THR A 201 -2.45 32.53 -29.11
CA THR A 201 -2.34 33.29 -30.36
C THR A 201 -2.10 34.75 -29.99
N MET A 202 -1.03 35.34 -30.53
CA MET A 202 -0.80 36.78 -30.44
C MET A 202 -1.70 37.53 -31.41
#